data_AF-A0AAV5JAH3-F1
#
_entry.id   AF-A0AAV5JAH3-F1
#
_cell.length_a   1.000
_cell.length_b   1.000
_cell.length_c   1.000
_cell.angle_alpha   90.00
_cell.angle_beta   90.00
_cell.angle_gamma   90.00
#
_symmetry.space_group_name_H-M   'P 1'
#
loop_
_entity.id
_entity.type
_entity.pdbx_description
1 polymer ?
#
loop_
_entity_poly.entity_id
_entity_poly.type
_entity_poly.pdbx_seq_one_letter_code
_entity_poly.pdbx_strand_id
1 'polypeptide(L)'
;MDGETKYDESRMLGFRPSFKAVTLVIVAIWIGITALYGLLKPISDGCIMTYMYPTYIPISSTGEASSAKYGLYLYHEGWRKIDFHEHLKKLSGIPVLFIPGNGGSYKQVRSLAAESDRAFQGGPFERTFYQGAYLAPEVGRADMYIASFQLPNQYSYRLDWFAVDLGGEHSAMDGRILEEHTEYVVYAIDRILDQYKESRGAQVREGAAGTGSLPNSVILVGHSMGGFVARAATIHPCLRKSAVETILTLSCPHQLPPVALQPSLGRYYESINEEWRKGYEVQTSRTGHYVSSLALSHVVVVSVSGGYNDYQVWSKLESLDGIVPPTHGFMISSTGMKNVWLSMEHQAILWCNQLVVQVSHTLLSLIDSRTGQPFIDTQQRLAIFTRMLCCGIPQSFNWKMHSQSSWSTTVPVKDVRDPSGSQLHALLGCPSNVHWNDDVLERDLYIQTTTVTILAMDGRRRWLDIQKLGSNGKGHFIFVTNLAPGSGVRLHLWPEKGMQNSDLPPSKKVLEVTSKMVQIPAGPAPRLSLEVRLSKHLHLLYFSCILRK
;
A
#
# COMPACT_ATOMS: atom_id res chain seq x y z
N MET A 1 -68.37 -34.46 -68.89
CA MET A 1 -67.49 -33.36 -69.34
C MET A 1 -66.82 -32.82 -68.11
N ASP A 2 -65.60 -33.32 -67.98
CA ASP A 2 -64.68 -33.19 -66.87
C ASP A 2 -64.29 -31.75 -66.57
N GLY A 3 -64.08 -31.48 -65.29
CA GLY A 3 -63.49 -30.24 -64.80
C GLY A 3 -62.77 -30.52 -63.49
N GLU A 4 -61.72 -31.34 -63.54
CA GLU A 4 -60.86 -31.64 -62.39
C GLU A 4 -60.04 -30.42 -61.97
N THR A 5 -60.14 -30.12 -60.68
CA THR A 5 -59.33 -29.15 -59.93
C THR A 5 -57.86 -29.58 -59.87
N LYS A 6 -56.98 -28.72 -60.37
CA LYS A 6 -55.52 -28.86 -60.34
C LYS A 6 -54.99 -28.40 -58.97
N TYR A 7 -54.62 -29.35 -58.11
CA TYR A 7 -53.82 -29.07 -56.90
C TYR A 7 -52.37 -28.78 -57.30
N ASP A 8 -51.88 -27.59 -56.99
CA ASP A 8 -50.48 -27.20 -57.12
C ASP A 8 -49.76 -27.45 -55.78
N GLU A 9 -49.07 -28.59 -55.70
CA GLU A 9 -48.20 -28.94 -54.57
C GLU A 9 -46.75 -28.56 -54.93
N SER A 10 -46.46 -27.27 -54.85
CA SER A 10 -45.09 -26.75 -54.99
C SER A 10 -44.27 -27.05 -53.74
N ARG A 11 -43.44 -28.11 -53.86
CA ARG A 11 -42.37 -28.55 -52.95
C ARG A 11 -41.65 -27.39 -52.23
N MET A 12 -41.85 -27.30 -50.91
CA MET A 12 -40.92 -26.63 -50.00
C MET A 12 -39.58 -27.40 -50.01
N LEU A 13 -38.55 -26.81 -50.62
CA LEU A 13 -37.17 -27.31 -50.56
C LEU A 13 -36.65 -27.15 -49.12
N GLY A 14 -36.96 -28.13 -48.26
CA GLY A 14 -36.46 -28.20 -46.90
C GLY A 14 -34.94 -28.37 -46.91
N PHE A 15 -34.21 -27.30 -46.64
CA PHE A 15 -32.78 -27.31 -46.39
C PHE A 15 -32.53 -28.11 -45.11
N ARG A 16 -32.37 -29.44 -45.21
CA ARG A 16 -31.91 -30.26 -44.08
C ARG A 16 -30.42 -30.01 -43.93
N PRO A 17 -29.95 -29.26 -42.91
CA PRO A 17 -28.52 -29.09 -42.72
C PRO A 17 -27.93 -30.48 -42.47
N SER A 18 -26.91 -30.84 -43.23
CA SER A 18 -26.21 -32.10 -43.00
C SER A 18 -25.75 -32.14 -41.55
N PHE A 19 -25.94 -33.26 -40.86
CA PHE A 19 -25.56 -33.42 -39.44
C PHE A 19 -24.13 -32.93 -39.17
N LYS A 20 -23.23 -33.11 -40.16
CA LYS A 20 -21.84 -32.62 -40.16
C LYS A 20 -21.72 -31.09 -40.06
N ALA A 21 -22.57 -30.34 -40.76
CA ALA A 21 -22.59 -28.88 -40.73
C ALA A 21 -23.05 -28.35 -39.35
N VAL A 22 -24.06 -29.00 -38.76
CA VAL A 22 -24.54 -28.66 -37.40
C VAL A 22 -23.45 -28.92 -36.37
N THR A 23 -22.76 -30.06 -36.45
CA THR A 23 -21.65 -30.38 -35.55
C THR A 23 -20.50 -29.37 -35.64
N LEU A 24 -20.14 -28.94 -36.86
CA LEU A 24 -19.10 -27.91 -37.05
C LEU A 24 -19.46 -26.57 -36.42
N VAL A 25 -20.71 -26.14 -36.56
CA VAL A 25 -21.19 -24.88 -35.94
C VAL A 25 -21.15 -24.98 -34.42
N ILE A 26 -21.58 -26.12 -33.85
CA ILE A 26 -21.53 -26.33 -32.39
C ILE A 26 -20.09 -26.30 -31.89
N VAL A 27 -19.15 -26.96 -32.58
CA VAL A 27 -17.73 -26.95 -32.20
C VAL A 27 -17.15 -25.54 -32.29
N ALA A 28 -17.47 -24.78 -33.34
CA ALA A 28 -17.01 -23.39 -33.48
C ALA A 28 -17.54 -22.48 -32.37
N ILE A 29 -18.83 -22.61 -32.02
CA ILE A 29 -19.44 -21.89 -30.89
C ILE A 29 -18.76 -22.30 -29.57
N TRP A 30 -18.49 -23.59 -29.38
CA TRP A 30 -17.85 -24.08 -28.16
C TRP A 30 -16.42 -23.57 -28.01
N ILE A 31 -15.65 -23.53 -29.11
CA ILE A 31 -14.31 -22.91 -29.17
C ILE A 31 -14.41 -21.41 -28.89
N GLY A 32 -15.39 -20.71 -29.49
CA GLY A 32 -15.62 -19.28 -29.24
C GLY A 32 -15.94 -18.99 -27.77
N ILE A 33 -16.80 -19.79 -27.15
CA ILE A 33 -17.15 -19.68 -25.73
C ILE A 33 -15.96 -20.00 -24.83
N THR A 34 -15.17 -21.03 -25.14
CA THR A 34 -13.98 -21.37 -24.34
C THR A 34 -12.87 -20.35 -24.49
N ALA A 35 -12.66 -19.79 -25.68
CA ALA A 35 -11.73 -18.68 -25.90
C ALA A 35 -12.19 -17.41 -25.18
N LEU A 36 -13.48 -17.07 -25.27
CA LEU A 36 -14.07 -15.95 -24.54
C LEU A 36 -13.98 -16.16 -23.03
N TYR A 37 -14.25 -17.37 -22.54
CA TYR A 37 -14.09 -17.70 -21.13
C TYR A 37 -12.62 -17.64 -20.68
N GLY A 38 -11.68 -18.06 -21.53
CA GLY A 38 -10.25 -17.91 -21.28
C GLY A 38 -9.80 -16.45 -21.21
N LEU A 39 -10.37 -15.58 -22.05
CA LEU A 39 -10.15 -14.13 -22.04
C LEU A 39 -10.82 -13.43 -20.83
N LEU A 40 -11.97 -13.94 -20.38
CA LEU A 40 -12.72 -13.41 -19.25
C LEU A 40 -12.29 -13.97 -17.90
N LYS A 41 -11.51 -15.06 -17.87
CA LYS A 41 -11.03 -15.66 -16.62
C LYS A 41 -10.00 -14.71 -16.02
N PRO A 42 -10.28 -14.09 -14.86
CA PRO A 42 -9.33 -13.19 -14.23
C PRO A 42 -8.05 -13.96 -13.92
N ILE A 43 -6.91 -13.39 -14.27
CA ILE A 43 -5.61 -13.96 -13.93
C ILE A 43 -5.52 -13.91 -12.40
N SER A 44 -5.18 -15.04 -11.78
CA SER A 44 -4.90 -15.07 -10.36
C SER A 44 -3.58 -14.32 -10.14
N ASP A 45 -3.65 -13.03 -9.86
CA ASP A 45 -2.48 -12.15 -9.65
C ASP A 45 -1.65 -12.52 -8.39
N GLY A 46 -2.02 -13.57 -7.65
CA GLY A 46 -1.34 -13.96 -6.39
C GLY A 46 -1.46 -12.91 -5.27
N CYS A 47 -2.22 -11.86 -5.55
CA CYS A 47 -2.35 -10.69 -4.73
C CYS A 47 -3.34 -10.93 -3.58
N ILE A 48 -2.93 -10.58 -2.36
CA ILE A 48 -3.82 -10.62 -1.20
C ILE A 48 -4.57 -9.30 -1.15
N MET A 49 -5.89 -9.35 -1.03
CA MET A 49 -6.71 -8.15 -0.94
C MET A 49 -6.59 -7.48 0.44
N THR A 50 -6.61 -6.15 0.43
CA THR A 50 -6.69 -5.33 1.64
C THR A 50 -8.12 -5.26 2.16
N TYR A 51 -8.26 -5.08 3.48
CA TYR A 51 -9.54 -4.88 4.16
C TYR A 51 -9.48 -3.60 4.98
N MET A 52 -10.55 -2.83 5.09
CA MET A 52 -10.54 -1.51 5.73
C MET A 52 -11.92 -1.03 6.16
N TYR A 53 -11.96 -0.01 7.02
CA TYR A 53 -13.18 0.67 7.46
C TYR A 53 -13.08 2.16 7.12
N PRO A 54 -13.32 2.52 5.84
CA PRO A 54 -13.03 3.86 5.36
C PRO A 54 -14.12 4.85 5.74
N THR A 55 -13.71 5.97 6.34
CA THR A 55 -14.55 7.16 6.53
C THR A 55 -13.92 8.33 5.78
N TYR A 56 -14.74 9.12 5.08
CA TYR A 56 -14.26 10.27 4.29
C TYR A 56 -14.84 11.56 4.87
N ILE A 57 -13.95 12.45 5.32
CA ILE A 57 -14.27 13.72 5.95
C ILE A 57 -14.15 14.80 4.87
N PRO A 58 -15.24 15.47 4.46
CA PRO A 58 -15.17 16.51 3.45
C PRO A 58 -14.39 17.74 3.98
N ILE A 59 -13.50 18.27 3.15
CA ILE A 59 -12.78 19.52 3.42
C ILE A 59 -13.53 20.65 2.74
N SER A 60 -13.93 21.64 3.53
CA SER A 60 -14.65 22.81 3.01
C SER A 60 -13.77 23.60 2.03
N SER A 61 -14.38 24.01 0.92
CA SER A 61 -13.79 25.02 0.05
C SER A 61 -13.80 26.39 0.72
N THR A 62 -12.68 27.11 0.60
CA THR A 62 -12.60 28.55 0.86
C THR A 62 -12.62 29.31 -0.47
N GLY A 63 -13.74 29.98 -0.79
CA GLY A 63 -13.87 30.91 -1.93
C GLY A 63 -14.94 30.54 -2.97
N GLU A 64 -15.42 31.55 -3.72
CA GLU A 64 -16.38 31.42 -4.84
C GLU A 64 -15.80 30.65 -6.05
N ALA A 65 -14.48 30.41 -6.08
CA ALA A 65 -13.76 29.74 -7.16
C ALA A 65 -13.62 28.21 -6.98
N SER A 66 -14.27 27.61 -5.99
CA SER A 66 -14.43 26.16 -5.97
C SER A 66 -15.54 25.79 -6.93
N SER A 67 -15.13 25.29 -8.10
CA SER A 67 -15.99 24.52 -8.98
C SER A 67 -16.76 23.50 -8.13
N ALA A 68 -18.08 23.67 -7.99
CA ALA A 68 -18.97 22.72 -7.32
C ALA A 68 -18.90 21.28 -7.91
N LYS A 69 -18.11 21.11 -8.97
CA LYS A 69 -17.83 19.88 -9.71
C LYS A 69 -16.92 18.90 -8.95
N TYR A 70 -15.93 19.38 -8.20
CA TYR A 70 -14.89 18.53 -7.59
C TYR A 70 -14.85 18.66 -6.07
N GLY A 71 -14.40 17.60 -5.39
CA GLY A 71 -14.35 17.51 -3.93
C GLY A 71 -12.97 17.17 -3.38
N LEU A 72 -12.75 17.50 -2.10
CA LEU A 72 -11.54 17.14 -1.36
C LEU A 72 -11.95 16.46 -0.05
N TYR A 73 -11.38 15.30 0.23
CA TYR A 73 -11.72 14.50 1.40
C TYR A 73 -10.47 14.09 2.17
N LEU A 74 -10.54 14.10 3.50
CA LEU A 74 -9.57 13.46 4.39
C LEU A 74 -10.06 12.05 4.73
N TYR A 75 -9.19 11.06 4.56
CA TYR A 75 -9.44 9.68 4.95
C TYR A 75 -9.26 9.47 6.45
N HIS A 76 -10.16 8.71 7.05
CA HIS A 76 -10.06 8.22 8.42
C HIS A 76 -10.35 6.72 8.47
N GLU A 77 -9.45 5.93 9.08
CA GLU A 77 -9.66 4.51 9.34
C GLU A 77 -10.42 4.33 10.66
N GLY A 78 -11.57 3.66 10.61
CA GLY A 78 -12.30 3.32 11.83
C GLY A 78 -13.78 3.06 11.61
N TRP A 79 -14.35 2.23 12.50
CA TRP A 79 -15.78 1.93 12.52
C TRP A 79 -16.59 2.86 13.44
N ARG A 80 -15.91 3.62 14.31
CA ARG A 80 -16.56 4.52 15.27
C ARG A 80 -17.01 5.79 14.57
N LYS A 81 -18.19 6.29 14.94
CA LYS A 81 -18.66 7.60 14.47
C LYS A 81 -17.76 8.68 15.05
N ILE A 82 -17.20 9.51 14.18
CA ILE A 82 -16.36 10.66 14.54
C ILE A 82 -17.08 11.96 14.23
N ASP A 83 -16.78 13.00 15.00
CA ASP A 83 -17.15 14.37 14.67
C ASP A 83 -16.12 14.94 13.70
N PHE A 84 -16.57 15.26 12.49
CA PHE A 84 -15.73 15.75 11.41
C PHE A 84 -15.08 17.09 11.74
N HIS A 85 -15.81 18.00 12.40
CA HIS A 85 -15.29 19.33 12.70
C HIS A 85 -14.19 19.25 13.76
N GLU A 86 -14.42 18.46 14.82
CA GLU A 86 -13.41 18.20 15.84
C GLU A 86 -12.18 17.47 15.29
N HIS A 87 -12.38 16.52 14.37
CA HIS A 87 -11.27 15.82 13.73
C HIS A 87 -10.38 16.76 12.92
N LEU A 88 -10.98 17.68 12.15
CA LEU A 88 -10.26 18.67 11.34
C LEU A 88 -9.56 19.75 12.16
N LYS A 89 -9.96 19.96 13.42
CA LYS A 89 -9.20 20.81 14.35
C LYS A 89 -7.95 20.10 14.90
N LYS A 90 -7.90 18.77 14.89
CA LYS A 90 -6.86 17.95 15.53
C LYS A 90 -5.94 17.25 14.52
N LEU A 91 -5.59 17.94 13.43
CA LEU A 91 -4.62 17.44 12.46
C LEU A 91 -3.19 17.56 13.02
N SER A 92 -2.41 16.51 12.82
CA SER A 92 -1.04 16.39 13.34
C SER A 92 -0.12 15.46 12.53
N GLY A 93 -0.64 14.80 11.49
CA GLY A 93 0.14 13.96 10.60
C GLY A 93 0.75 14.74 9.43
N ILE A 94 1.45 13.99 8.58
CA ILE A 94 2.04 14.53 7.34
C ILE A 94 1.00 14.45 6.22
N PRO A 95 0.71 15.54 5.50
CA PRO A 95 -0.27 15.53 4.44
C PRO A 95 0.23 14.73 3.22
N VAL A 96 -0.59 13.76 2.80
CA VAL A 96 -0.42 13.02 1.55
C VAL A 96 -1.67 13.24 0.70
N LEU A 97 -1.52 13.65 -0.55
CA LEU A 97 -2.64 13.84 -1.47
C LEU A 97 -2.67 12.73 -2.52
N PHE A 98 -3.74 11.95 -2.49
CA PHE A 98 -4.06 10.95 -3.50
C PHE A 98 -4.84 11.57 -4.66
N ILE A 99 -4.38 11.31 -5.88
CA ILE A 99 -5.00 11.78 -7.12
C ILE A 99 -5.44 10.57 -7.94
N PRO A 100 -6.76 10.35 -8.12
CA PRO A 100 -7.28 9.20 -8.86
C PRO A 100 -7.03 9.33 -10.36
N GLY A 101 -7.09 8.18 -11.02
CA GLY A 101 -6.95 8.08 -12.47
C GLY A 101 -8.23 8.36 -13.25
N ASN A 102 -8.17 8.06 -14.55
CA ASN A 102 -9.30 8.13 -15.49
C ASN A 102 -10.51 7.32 -14.97
N GLY A 103 -11.68 7.96 -14.86
CA GLY A 103 -12.88 7.33 -14.32
C GLY A 103 -12.78 6.89 -12.85
N GLY A 104 -11.71 7.29 -12.17
CA GLY A 104 -11.41 6.89 -10.80
C GLY A 104 -12.18 7.71 -9.76
N SER A 105 -12.44 7.09 -8.62
CA SER A 105 -13.01 7.77 -7.45
C SER A 105 -11.91 8.01 -6.42
N TYR A 106 -11.99 9.11 -5.68
CA TYR A 106 -11.19 9.38 -4.48
C TYR A 106 -11.12 8.18 -3.51
N LYS A 107 -12.15 7.31 -3.53
CA LYS A 107 -12.22 6.11 -2.71
C LYS A 107 -11.16 5.05 -3.03
N GLN A 108 -10.44 5.17 -4.13
CA GLN A 108 -9.31 4.31 -4.49
C GLN A 108 -8.16 4.37 -3.48
N VAL A 109 -8.02 5.48 -2.74
CA VAL A 109 -6.97 5.68 -1.71
C VAL A 109 -7.05 4.69 -0.53
N ARG A 110 -8.22 4.10 -0.30
CA ARG A 110 -8.59 3.41 0.95
C ARG A 110 -7.57 2.40 1.45
N SER A 111 -6.98 1.62 0.54
CA SER A 111 -6.04 0.56 0.90
C SER A 111 -4.73 1.15 1.40
N LEU A 112 -4.20 2.14 0.68
CA LEU A 112 -2.97 2.87 1.04
C LEU A 112 -3.13 3.59 2.37
N ALA A 113 -4.26 4.28 2.56
CA ALA A 113 -4.52 5.00 3.79
C ALA A 113 -4.69 4.05 4.99
N ALA A 114 -5.45 2.96 4.84
CA ALA A 114 -5.64 1.97 5.91
C ALA A 114 -4.34 1.24 6.28
N GLU A 115 -3.52 0.84 5.30
CA GLU A 115 -2.23 0.18 5.60
C GLU A 115 -1.19 1.18 6.14
N SER A 116 -1.25 2.45 5.75
CA SER A 116 -0.41 3.50 6.37
C SER A 116 -0.73 3.69 7.85
N ASP A 117 -2.01 3.73 8.22
CA ASP A 117 -2.44 3.81 9.62
C ASP A 117 -2.00 2.57 10.42
N ARG A 118 -2.15 1.37 9.84
CA ARG A 118 -1.68 0.11 10.45
C ARG A 118 -0.16 0.06 10.59
N ALA A 119 0.58 0.49 9.58
CA ALA A 119 2.04 0.53 9.62
C ALA A 119 2.54 1.52 10.68
N PHE A 120 1.87 2.67 10.83
CA PHE A 120 2.17 3.62 11.90
C PHE A 120 1.94 3.02 13.30
N GLN A 121 0.80 2.35 13.51
CA GLN A 121 0.45 1.72 14.79
C GLN A 121 1.33 0.49 15.10
N GLY A 122 1.65 -0.31 14.09
CA GLY A 122 2.40 -1.56 14.22
C GLY A 122 3.92 -1.40 14.25
N GLY A 123 4.45 -0.28 13.74
CA GLY A 123 5.89 -0.05 13.58
C GLY A 123 6.46 -0.67 12.30
N PRO A 124 7.79 -0.55 12.06
CA PRO A 124 8.44 -1.03 10.85
C PRO A 124 8.43 -2.57 10.74
N PHE A 125 8.79 -3.09 9.56
CA PHE A 125 9.05 -4.51 9.37
C PHE A 125 10.11 -5.06 10.33
N GLU A 126 9.88 -6.27 10.85
CA GLU A 126 10.77 -6.94 11.78
C GLU A 126 12.11 -7.32 11.10
N ARG A 127 13.23 -6.77 11.59
CA ARG A 127 14.54 -6.87 10.91
C ARG A 127 15.04 -8.29 10.65
N THR A 128 14.58 -9.28 11.44
CA THR A 128 14.96 -10.70 11.33
C THR A 128 14.40 -11.39 10.10
N PHE A 129 13.27 -10.91 9.55
CA PHE A 129 12.61 -11.52 8.40
C PHE A 129 12.87 -10.79 7.08
N TYR A 130 13.46 -9.59 7.12
CA TYR A 130 13.60 -8.71 5.95
C TYR A 130 15.04 -8.20 5.77
N GLN A 131 15.83 -8.91 4.97
CA GLN A 131 17.18 -8.49 4.61
C GLN A 131 17.14 -7.31 3.62
N GLY A 132 17.97 -6.29 3.84
CA GLY A 132 18.06 -5.09 3.00
C GLY A 132 18.67 -5.37 1.63
N ALA A 133 18.39 -4.51 0.65
CA ALA A 133 19.17 -4.46 -0.58
C ALA A 133 20.58 -3.94 -0.26
N TYR A 134 21.62 -4.66 -0.70
CA TYR A 134 23.02 -4.23 -0.64
C TYR A 134 23.47 -3.90 -2.07
N LEU A 135 23.82 -2.65 -2.35
CA LEU A 135 24.53 -2.29 -3.57
C LEU A 135 26.03 -2.46 -3.34
N ALA A 136 26.74 -3.08 -4.28
CA ALA A 136 28.19 -3.19 -4.24
C ALA A 136 28.84 -1.79 -4.39
N PRO A 137 29.97 -1.52 -3.75
CA PRO A 137 30.49 -0.17 -3.58
C PRO A 137 31.10 0.38 -4.87
N GLU A 138 30.44 1.34 -5.50
CA GLU A 138 31.06 2.24 -6.49
C GLU A 138 30.96 3.69 -5.99
N VAL A 139 32.08 4.14 -5.42
CA VAL A 139 32.45 5.50 -4.96
C VAL A 139 31.43 6.62 -5.24
N GLY A 140 30.48 6.87 -4.31
CA GLY A 140 29.59 8.05 -4.36
C GLY A 140 29.02 8.52 -3.01
N ARG A 141 28.60 9.81 -2.93
CA ARG A 141 28.03 10.45 -1.72
C ARG A 141 26.67 9.87 -1.29
N ALA A 142 25.92 9.26 -2.22
CA ALA A 142 24.67 8.55 -1.95
C ALA A 142 24.89 7.27 -1.11
N ASP A 143 26.08 6.67 -1.20
CA ASP A 143 26.41 5.42 -0.49
C ASP A 143 26.51 5.62 1.02
N MET A 144 26.94 6.81 1.46
CA MET A 144 27.07 7.16 2.88
C MET A 144 25.70 7.22 3.57
N TYR A 145 24.67 7.71 2.87
CA TYR A 145 23.30 7.75 3.36
C TYR A 145 22.64 6.36 3.34
N ILE A 146 22.91 5.56 2.31
CA ILE A 146 22.39 4.18 2.23
C ILE A 146 22.99 3.32 3.34
N ALA A 147 24.28 3.44 3.64
CA ALA A 147 24.94 2.68 4.71
C ALA A 147 24.50 3.10 6.13
N SER A 148 24.14 4.38 6.32
CA SER A 148 23.70 4.92 7.61
C SER A 148 22.18 4.87 7.85
N PHE A 149 21.38 4.56 6.82
CA PHE A 149 19.93 4.47 6.97
C PHE A 149 19.54 3.29 7.86
N GLN A 150 19.07 3.60 9.06
CA GLN A 150 18.57 2.63 10.03
C GLN A 150 17.07 2.86 10.20
N LEU A 151 16.24 1.85 9.88
CA LEU A 151 14.80 1.98 10.08
C LEU A 151 14.52 2.21 11.58
N PRO A 152 13.72 3.24 11.92
CA PRO A 152 13.40 3.54 13.32
C PRO A 152 12.56 2.41 13.91
N ASN A 153 12.66 2.15 15.22
CA ASN A 153 11.88 1.10 15.87
C ASN A 153 10.36 1.38 15.89
N GLN A 154 9.96 2.65 15.70
CA GLN A 154 8.59 3.10 15.55
C GLN A 154 8.58 4.38 14.70
N TYR A 155 7.53 4.58 13.90
CA TYR A 155 7.34 5.81 13.14
C TYR A 155 6.85 6.94 14.06
N SER A 156 7.46 8.12 13.97
CA SER A 156 7.13 9.25 14.85
C SER A 156 5.88 10.02 14.43
N TYR A 157 5.55 10.00 13.14
CA TYR A 157 4.43 10.74 12.56
C TYR A 157 3.58 9.82 11.68
N ARG A 158 2.26 10.03 11.75
CA ARG A 158 1.30 9.36 10.88
C ARG A 158 1.17 10.09 9.54
N LEU A 159 0.64 9.42 8.53
CA LEU A 159 0.27 10.03 7.26
C LEU A 159 -1.22 10.37 7.27
N ASP A 160 -1.55 11.64 7.09
CA ASP A 160 -2.92 12.10 6.91
C ASP A 160 -3.23 12.10 5.40
N TRP A 161 -4.00 11.10 4.96
CA TRP A 161 -4.32 10.88 3.56
C TRP A 161 -5.52 11.71 3.11
N PHE A 162 -5.27 12.69 2.25
CA PHE A 162 -6.27 13.42 1.51
C PHE A 162 -6.48 12.77 0.14
N ALA A 163 -7.68 12.91 -0.43
CA ALA A 163 -8.00 12.44 -1.77
C ALA A 163 -8.91 13.43 -2.48
N VAL A 164 -8.56 13.75 -3.73
CA VAL A 164 -9.42 14.58 -4.60
C VAL A 164 -10.48 13.72 -5.29
N ASP A 165 -11.68 14.26 -5.38
CA ASP A 165 -12.80 13.71 -6.13
C ASP A 165 -12.97 14.49 -7.43
N LEU A 166 -12.46 13.92 -8.51
CA LEU A 166 -12.47 14.51 -9.85
C LEU A 166 -13.74 14.16 -10.63
N GLY A 167 -14.82 13.81 -9.94
CA GLY A 167 -16.13 13.51 -10.55
C GLY A 167 -16.16 12.23 -11.39
N GLY A 168 -15.11 11.41 -11.38
CA GLY A 168 -15.02 10.22 -12.20
C GLY A 168 -14.96 10.50 -13.71
N GLU A 169 -14.43 11.67 -14.10
CA GLU A 169 -14.36 12.04 -15.51
C GLU A 169 -13.32 11.23 -16.29
N HIS A 170 -13.56 11.10 -17.60
CA HIS A 170 -12.71 10.33 -18.50
C HIS A 170 -11.49 11.13 -18.99
N SER A 171 -10.61 11.49 -18.06
CA SER A 171 -9.43 12.33 -18.31
C SER A 171 -8.39 11.73 -19.25
N ALA A 172 -8.43 10.42 -19.53
CA ALA A 172 -7.51 9.78 -20.47
C ALA A 172 -7.78 10.15 -21.95
N MET A 173 -8.90 10.81 -22.25
CA MET A 173 -9.37 11.06 -23.62
C MET A 173 -9.43 12.54 -24.01
N ASP A 174 -9.34 13.46 -23.04
CA ASP A 174 -9.54 14.89 -23.26
C ASP A 174 -8.51 15.72 -22.48
N GLY A 175 -7.73 16.52 -23.22
CA GLY A 175 -6.69 17.39 -22.63
C GLY A 175 -7.26 18.50 -21.75
N ARG A 176 -8.44 19.04 -22.08
CA ARG A 176 -9.08 20.10 -21.30
C ARG A 176 -9.53 19.60 -19.94
N ILE A 177 -10.07 18.39 -19.87
CA ILE A 177 -10.42 17.75 -18.59
C ILE A 177 -9.18 17.57 -17.72
N LEU A 178 -8.05 17.16 -18.32
CA LEU A 178 -6.80 16.96 -17.60
C LEU A 178 -6.19 18.28 -17.10
N GLU A 179 -6.34 19.37 -17.86
CA GLU A 179 -6.00 20.74 -17.43
C GLU A 179 -6.88 21.17 -16.24
N GLU A 180 -8.21 20.98 -16.31
CA GLU A 180 -9.13 21.28 -15.20
C GLU A 180 -8.81 20.45 -13.94
N HIS A 181 -8.44 19.18 -14.09
CA HIS A 181 -7.98 18.33 -12.98
C HIS A 181 -6.70 18.88 -12.35
N THR A 182 -5.80 19.42 -13.18
CA THR A 182 -4.55 20.05 -12.70
C THR A 182 -4.82 21.31 -11.91
N GLU A 183 -5.69 22.20 -12.40
CA GLU A 183 -6.10 23.42 -11.68
C GLU A 183 -6.72 23.08 -10.32
N TYR A 184 -7.59 22.06 -10.27
CA TYR A 184 -8.21 21.64 -9.02
C TYR A 184 -7.22 21.01 -8.04
N VAL A 185 -6.27 20.20 -8.52
CA VAL A 185 -5.22 19.62 -7.67
C VAL A 185 -4.33 20.71 -7.07
N VAL A 186 -3.98 21.75 -7.82
CA VAL A 186 -3.24 22.90 -7.30
C VAL A 186 -4.02 23.60 -6.19
N TYR A 187 -5.31 23.84 -6.40
CA TYR A 187 -6.20 24.37 -5.36
C TYR A 187 -6.24 23.46 -4.12
N ALA A 188 -6.34 22.15 -4.31
CA ALA A 188 -6.40 21.18 -3.23
C ALA A 188 -5.13 21.17 -2.38
N ILE A 189 -3.94 21.24 -2.99
CA ILE A 189 -2.66 21.32 -2.28
C ILE A 189 -2.63 22.56 -1.37
N ASP A 190 -2.99 23.72 -1.92
CA ASP A 190 -3.03 24.98 -1.19
C ASP A 190 -4.05 24.94 -0.04
N ARG A 191 -5.23 24.37 -0.30
CA ARG A 191 -6.30 24.21 0.70
C ARG A 191 -5.89 23.27 1.84
N ILE A 192 -5.18 22.18 1.55
CA ILE A 192 -4.65 21.27 2.58
C ILE A 192 -3.70 22.03 3.50
N LEU A 193 -2.72 22.76 2.94
CA LEU A 193 -1.76 23.52 3.74
C LEU A 193 -2.44 24.58 4.61
N ASP A 194 -3.51 25.21 4.11
CA ASP A 194 -4.30 26.17 4.90
C ASP A 194 -5.16 25.49 5.98
N GLN A 195 -5.70 24.30 5.70
CA GLN A 195 -6.42 23.50 6.71
C GLN A 195 -5.53 23.15 7.91
N TYR A 196 -4.24 22.88 7.70
CA TYR A 196 -3.28 22.68 8.82
C TYR A 196 -3.03 23.96 9.62
N LYS A 197 -2.97 25.13 8.97
CA LYS A 197 -2.84 26.42 9.67
C LYS A 197 -4.08 26.71 10.52
N GLU A 198 -5.27 26.47 9.96
CA GLU A 198 -6.55 26.63 10.65
C GLU A 198 -6.66 25.67 11.85
N SER A 199 -6.31 24.39 11.65
CA SER A 199 -6.27 23.37 12.70
C SER A 199 -5.36 23.80 13.85
N ARG A 200 -4.14 24.28 13.55
CA ARG A 200 -3.22 24.78 14.58
C ARG A 200 -3.76 26.01 15.30
N GLY A 201 -4.38 26.94 14.56
CA GLY A 201 -5.04 28.11 15.14
C GLY A 201 -6.16 27.74 16.11
N ALA A 202 -6.95 26.71 15.79
CA ALA A 202 -7.99 26.20 16.67
C ALA A 202 -7.41 25.54 17.94
N GLN A 203 -6.38 24.69 17.81
CA GLN A 203 -5.72 24.05 18.95
C GLN A 203 -5.12 25.06 19.94
N VAL A 204 -4.49 26.11 19.43
CA VAL A 204 -3.92 27.19 20.26
C VAL A 204 -5.03 27.94 21.01
N ARG A 205 -6.17 28.21 20.36
CA ARG A 205 -7.34 28.84 21.01
C ARG A 205 -7.95 27.97 22.09
N GLU A 206 -7.90 26.65 21.93
CA GLU A 206 -8.40 25.66 22.89
C GLU A 206 -7.38 25.31 24.00
N GLY A 207 -6.23 26.01 24.06
CA GLY A 207 -5.27 25.91 25.15
C GLY A 207 -4.23 24.78 25.01
N ALA A 208 -4.15 24.12 23.85
CA ALA A 208 -3.11 23.13 23.60
C ALA A 208 -1.75 23.80 23.35
N ALA A 209 -0.70 23.35 24.06
CA ALA A 209 0.67 23.76 23.77
C ALA A 209 1.04 23.31 22.35
N GLY A 210 1.26 24.26 21.45
CA GLY A 210 1.47 24.04 20.01
C GLY A 210 2.78 23.33 19.66
N THR A 211 2.90 22.06 20.03
CA THR A 211 4.12 21.24 20.00
C THR A 211 4.39 20.56 18.64
N GLY A 212 3.61 20.86 17.60
CA GLY A 212 3.82 20.36 16.23
C GLY A 212 4.31 21.43 15.25
N SER A 213 5.23 21.05 14.35
CA SER A 213 5.61 21.84 13.18
C SER A 213 4.48 21.84 12.15
N LEU A 214 4.28 22.97 11.46
CA LEU A 214 3.32 23.04 10.35
C LEU A 214 3.93 22.37 9.11
N PRO A 215 3.16 21.56 8.36
CA PRO A 215 3.62 21.06 7.07
C PRO A 215 3.84 22.20 6.08
N ASN A 216 5.02 22.17 5.45
CA ASN A 216 5.38 23.09 4.38
C ASN A 216 5.11 22.49 3.00
N SER A 217 5.08 21.17 2.90
CA SER A 217 4.89 20.43 1.66
C SER A 217 3.89 19.28 1.81
N VAL A 218 3.32 18.86 0.68
CA VAL A 218 2.38 17.74 0.55
C VAL A 218 3.03 16.67 -0.33
N ILE A 219 2.99 15.41 0.11
CA ILE A 219 3.44 14.28 -0.70
C ILE A 219 2.33 13.94 -1.71
N LEU A 220 2.64 13.89 -3.00
CA LEU A 220 1.65 13.53 -4.02
C LEU A 220 1.74 12.04 -4.35
N VAL A 221 0.58 11.37 -4.37
CA VAL A 221 0.46 9.98 -4.82
C VAL A 221 -0.59 9.91 -5.91
N GLY A 222 -0.16 9.73 -7.16
CA GLY A 222 -1.06 9.71 -8.31
C GLY A 222 -1.19 8.32 -8.93
N HIS A 223 -2.40 7.91 -9.27
CA HIS A 223 -2.66 6.66 -10.00
C HIS A 223 -3.05 6.94 -11.44
N SER A 224 -2.50 6.18 -12.39
CA SER A 224 -2.85 6.31 -13.81
C SER A 224 -2.69 7.78 -14.27
N MET A 225 -3.69 8.34 -14.93
CA MET A 225 -3.73 9.77 -15.32
C MET A 225 -3.52 10.74 -14.14
N GLY A 226 -3.89 10.36 -12.91
CA GLY A 226 -3.68 11.18 -11.71
C GLY A 226 -2.21 11.40 -11.38
N GLY A 227 -1.32 10.48 -11.76
CA GLY A 227 0.14 10.67 -11.65
C GLY A 227 0.67 11.72 -12.63
N PHE A 228 0.08 11.80 -13.82
CA PHE A 228 0.40 12.84 -14.79
C PHE A 228 -0.11 14.20 -14.29
N VAL A 229 -1.34 14.26 -13.76
CA VAL A 229 -1.90 15.47 -13.11
C VAL A 229 -1.01 15.94 -11.96
N ALA A 230 -0.49 15.03 -11.13
CA ALA A 230 0.44 15.39 -10.05
C ALA A 230 1.70 16.12 -10.57
N ARG A 231 2.26 15.64 -11.68
CA ARG A 231 3.41 16.27 -12.33
C ARG A 231 3.06 17.61 -12.96
N ALA A 232 1.91 17.70 -13.62
CA ALA A 232 1.44 18.95 -14.21
C ALA A 232 1.19 20.02 -13.13
N ALA A 233 0.60 19.64 -11.99
CA ALA A 233 0.34 20.53 -10.86
C ALA A 233 1.62 21.11 -10.27
N THR A 234 2.72 20.34 -10.25
CA THR A 234 4.01 20.75 -9.64
C THR A 234 4.66 21.92 -10.37
N ILE A 235 4.45 22.06 -11.68
CA ILE A 235 4.99 23.16 -12.50
C ILE A 235 3.96 24.27 -12.74
N HIS A 236 2.78 24.18 -12.14
CA HIS A 236 1.70 25.13 -12.36
C HIS A 236 2.03 26.49 -11.70
N PRO A 237 1.83 27.63 -12.39
CA PRO A 237 2.26 28.95 -11.91
C PRO A 237 1.57 29.42 -10.63
N CYS A 238 0.35 28.91 -10.36
CA CYS A 238 -0.39 29.25 -9.14
C CYS A 238 -0.01 28.39 -7.93
N LEU A 239 0.82 27.36 -8.09
CA LEU A 239 1.23 26.52 -6.96
C LEU A 239 2.22 27.27 -6.06
N ARG A 240 2.03 27.17 -4.73
CA ARG A 240 2.99 27.70 -3.76
C ARG A 240 4.36 27.06 -3.94
N LYS A 241 5.41 27.90 -3.87
CA LYS A 241 6.80 27.43 -3.99
C LYS A 241 7.12 26.38 -2.92
N SER A 242 7.73 25.28 -3.34
CA SER A 242 8.13 24.16 -2.48
C SER A 242 6.98 23.47 -1.73
N ALA A 243 5.73 23.64 -2.20
CA ALA A 243 4.58 22.92 -1.66
C ALA A 243 4.58 21.43 -2.01
N VAL A 244 5.39 21.00 -2.98
CA VAL A 244 5.53 19.60 -3.40
C VAL A 244 7.01 19.29 -3.55
N GLU A 245 7.48 18.25 -2.84
CA GLU A 245 8.88 17.82 -2.90
C GLU A 245 9.03 16.34 -3.28
N THR A 246 7.96 15.56 -3.15
CA THR A 246 7.96 14.11 -3.36
C THR A 246 6.69 13.70 -4.09
N ILE A 247 6.87 12.97 -5.20
CA ILE A 247 5.79 12.43 -6.01
C ILE A 247 6.01 10.92 -6.17
N LEU A 248 5.01 10.13 -5.81
CA LEU A 248 4.95 8.71 -6.11
C LEU A 248 3.83 8.48 -7.13
N THR A 249 4.12 7.78 -8.20
CA THR A 249 3.11 7.45 -9.22
C THR A 249 2.93 5.94 -9.35
N LEU A 250 1.70 5.51 -9.54
CA LEU A 250 1.29 4.11 -9.65
C LEU A 250 0.63 3.89 -11.01
N SER A 251 1.19 3.03 -11.86
CA SER A 251 0.67 2.73 -13.20
C SER A 251 0.43 3.97 -14.07
N CYS A 252 1.29 4.98 -13.98
CA CYS A 252 1.07 6.30 -14.59
C CYS A 252 1.71 6.41 -15.98
N PRO A 253 0.97 6.76 -17.05
CA PRO A 253 1.53 7.03 -18.36
C PRO A 253 2.21 8.41 -18.38
N HIS A 254 3.53 8.46 -18.22
CA HIS A 254 4.35 9.68 -18.19
C HIS A 254 4.77 10.16 -19.58
N GLN A 255 5.07 9.22 -20.49
CA GLN A 255 5.67 9.54 -21.79
C GLN A 255 4.62 10.08 -22.77
N LEU A 256 3.50 9.38 -22.90
CA LEU A 256 2.43 9.65 -23.87
C LEU A 256 1.08 9.22 -23.30
N PRO A 257 -0.04 9.82 -23.75
CA PRO A 257 -1.36 9.41 -23.32
C PRO A 257 -1.66 7.95 -23.76
N PRO A 258 -2.35 7.15 -22.92
CA PRO A 258 -2.68 5.77 -23.26
C PRO A 258 -3.69 5.68 -24.41
N VAL A 259 -4.53 6.72 -24.60
CA VAL A 259 -5.48 6.83 -25.70
C VAL A 259 -5.37 8.21 -26.34
N ALA A 260 -4.65 8.31 -27.45
CA ALA A 260 -4.43 9.57 -28.17
C ALA A 260 -5.59 9.93 -29.11
N LEU A 261 -6.80 10.19 -28.57
CA LEU A 261 -7.98 10.53 -29.39
C LEU A 261 -7.96 11.98 -29.90
N GLN A 262 -7.28 12.89 -29.19
CA GLN A 262 -7.27 14.31 -29.49
C GLN A 262 -5.83 14.87 -29.55
N PRO A 263 -5.50 15.73 -30.54
CA PRO A 263 -4.20 16.40 -30.60
C PRO A 263 -3.93 17.35 -29.42
N SER A 264 -4.97 17.88 -28.78
CA SER A 264 -4.84 18.72 -27.57
C SER A 264 -4.18 17.96 -26.42
N LEU A 265 -4.59 16.72 -26.18
CA LEU A 265 -4.02 15.87 -25.14
C LEU A 265 -2.54 15.60 -25.39
N GLY A 266 -2.16 15.29 -26.63
CA GLY A 266 -0.75 15.09 -27.01
C GLY A 266 0.10 16.35 -26.80
N ARG A 267 -0.41 17.52 -27.21
CA ARG A 267 0.25 18.82 -26.99
C ARG A 267 0.43 19.15 -25.50
N TYR A 268 -0.58 18.81 -24.69
CA TYR A 268 -0.48 19.01 -23.24
C TYR A 268 0.60 18.11 -22.62
N TYR A 269 0.64 16.83 -22.99
CA TYR A 269 1.73 15.91 -22.60
C TYR A 269 3.12 16.43 -22.99
N GLU A 270 3.28 16.87 -24.23
CA GLU A 270 4.53 17.41 -24.74
C GLU A 270 4.95 18.66 -23.97
N SER A 271 4.04 19.61 -23.76
CA SER A 271 4.29 20.83 -23.01
C SER A 271 4.74 20.55 -21.57
N ILE A 272 4.04 19.67 -20.84
CA ILE A 272 4.43 19.30 -19.47
C ILE A 272 5.79 18.59 -19.47
N ASN A 273 6.04 17.66 -20.38
CA ASN A 273 7.32 16.95 -20.44
C ASN A 273 8.49 17.88 -20.78
N GLU A 274 8.30 18.87 -21.65
CA GLU A 274 9.31 19.89 -21.95
C GLU A 274 9.62 20.77 -20.74
N GLU A 275 8.61 21.26 -20.03
CA GLU A 275 8.81 22.08 -18.83
C GLU A 275 9.52 21.30 -17.71
N TRP A 276 9.22 20.01 -17.58
CA TRP A 276 9.96 19.13 -16.66
C TRP A 276 11.43 18.97 -17.06
N ARG A 277 11.74 18.79 -18.36
CA ARG A 277 13.13 18.74 -18.85
C ARG A 277 13.87 20.04 -18.55
N LYS A 278 13.29 21.18 -18.93
CA LYS A 278 13.86 22.53 -18.68
C LYS A 278 14.04 22.80 -17.18
N GLY A 279 13.15 22.28 -16.33
CA GLY A 279 13.22 22.43 -14.88
C GLY A 279 14.44 21.76 -14.23
N TYR A 280 15.09 20.82 -14.93
CA TYR A 280 16.34 20.16 -14.53
C TYR A 280 17.57 20.63 -15.31
N GLU A 281 17.40 21.44 -16.36
CA GLU A 281 18.51 22.01 -17.12
C GLU A 281 19.17 23.17 -16.37
N VAL A 282 20.50 23.15 -16.29
CA VAL A 282 21.28 24.22 -15.68
C VAL A 282 21.32 25.39 -16.66
N GLN A 283 20.52 26.44 -16.41
CA GLN A 283 20.58 27.66 -17.21
C GLN A 283 21.91 28.39 -16.95
N THR A 284 22.84 28.23 -17.89
CA THR A 284 24.11 28.96 -17.91
C THR A 284 23.90 30.26 -18.68
N SER A 285 24.02 31.42 -18.04
CA SER A 285 23.96 32.70 -18.78
C SER A 285 25.15 32.83 -19.74
N ARG A 286 24.99 33.63 -20.81
CA ARG A 286 26.06 33.95 -21.79
C ARG A 286 27.34 34.56 -21.17
N THR A 287 27.31 34.90 -19.89
CA THR A 287 28.42 35.44 -19.08
C THR A 287 29.04 34.41 -18.12
N GLY A 288 28.69 33.13 -18.20
CA GLY A 288 29.27 32.06 -17.37
C GLY A 288 28.78 32.01 -15.92
N HIS A 289 27.82 32.87 -15.55
CA HIS A 289 27.19 32.84 -14.23
C HIS A 289 25.94 31.95 -14.22
N TYR A 290 25.80 31.14 -13.18
CA TYR A 290 24.59 30.37 -12.89
C TYR A 290 23.47 31.33 -12.49
N VAL A 291 22.43 31.44 -13.32
CA VAL A 291 21.30 32.35 -13.07
C VAL A 291 20.07 31.50 -12.80
N SER A 292 19.68 31.45 -11.53
CA SER A 292 18.49 30.78 -10.96
C SER A 292 18.70 29.35 -10.42
N SER A 293 18.20 29.13 -9.21
CA SER A 293 17.98 27.79 -8.63
C SER A 293 17.01 27.02 -9.52
N LEU A 294 17.40 25.82 -9.96
CA LEU A 294 16.56 24.96 -10.81
C LEU A 294 15.19 24.74 -10.15
N ALA A 295 14.11 25.09 -10.85
CA ALA A 295 12.75 25.12 -10.29
C ALA A 295 12.32 23.77 -9.69
N LEU A 296 12.80 22.64 -10.25
CA LEU A 296 12.46 21.28 -9.81
C LEU A 296 13.60 20.55 -9.09
N SER A 297 14.72 21.22 -8.76
CA SER A 297 15.88 20.59 -8.08
C SER A 297 15.56 19.96 -6.73
N HIS A 298 14.49 20.38 -6.09
CA HIS A 298 14.04 19.90 -4.79
C HIS A 298 12.92 18.86 -4.90
N VAL A 299 12.55 18.42 -6.11
CA VAL A 299 11.45 17.47 -6.34
C VAL A 299 11.99 16.10 -6.72
N VAL A 300 11.53 15.06 -6.04
CA VAL A 300 11.83 13.64 -6.35
C VAL A 300 10.58 12.94 -6.89
N VAL A 301 10.72 12.18 -7.98
CA VAL A 301 9.62 11.41 -8.60
C VAL A 301 9.97 9.93 -8.69
N VAL A 302 9.11 9.07 -8.15
CA VAL A 302 9.23 7.62 -8.26
C VAL A 302 8.03 7.06 -9.00
N SER A 303 8.28 6.28 -10.05
CA SER A 303 7.24 5.60 -10.84
C SER A 303 7.22 4.12 -10.52
N VAL A 304 6.05 3.58 -10.15
CA VAL A 304 5.84 2.16 -9.89
C VAL A 304 4.88 1.59 -10.92
N SER A 305 5.34 0.60 -11.68
CA SER A 305 4.55 -0.05 -12.74
C SER A 305 3.84 -1.31 -12.28
N GLY A 306 2.61 -1.52 -12.77
CA GLY A 306 1.84 -2.76 -12.59
C GLY A 306 2.47 -3.97 -13.27
N GLY A 307 3.46 -3.76 -14.14
CA GLY A 307 4.14 -4.81 -14.88
C GLY A 307 3.34 -5.29 -16.10
N TYR A 308 3.52 -6.54 -16.49
CA TYR A 308 2.97 -7.08 -17.74
C TYR A 308 1.46 -7.37 -17.71
N ASN A 309 0.83 -7.45 -16.54
CA ASN A 309 -0.63 -7.59 -16.39
C ASN A 309 -1.37 -6.24 -16.46
N ASP A 310 -0.65 -5.11 -16.53
CA ASP A 310 -1.27 -3.81 -16.80
C ASP A 310 -1.55 -3.65 -18.31
N TYR A 311 -2.75 -4.08 -18.71
CA TYR A 311 -3.19 -3.98 -20.10
C TYR A 311 -3.66 -2.58 -20.50
N GLN A 312 -3.86 -1.65 -19.55
CA GLN A 312 -4.32 -0.29 -19.85
C GLN A 312 -3.17 0.65 -20.13
N VAL A 313 -2.07 0.51 -19.38
CA VAL A 313 -0.88 1.34 -19.53
C VAL A 313 0.34 0.44 -19.67
N TRP A 314 0.99 0.51 -20.83
CA TRP A 314 2.20 -0.27 -21.07
C TRP A 314 3.37 0.31 -20.25
N SER A 315 4.19 -0.55 -19.66
CA SER A 315 5.33 -0.14 -18.81
C SER A 315 6.28 0.86 -19.49
N LYS A 316 6.42 0.84 -20.82
CA LYS A 316 7.22 1.83 -21.56
C LYS A 316 6.67 3.26 -21.42
N LEU A 317 5.35 3.42 -21.37
CA LEU A 317 4.71 4.71 -21.17
C LEU A 317 4.90 5.23 -19.74
N GLU A 318 5.15 4.33 -18.79
CA GLU A 318 5.34 4.65 -17.38
C GLU A 318 6.77 5.06 -17.00
N SER A 319 7.68 5.02 -17.98
CA SER A 319 9.06 5.44 -17.78
C SER A 319 9.17 6.95 -17.57
N LEU A 320 10.10 7.35 -16.72
CA LEU A 320 10.50 8.76 -16.51
C LEU A 320 11.73 9.14 -17.36
N ASP A 321 12.24 8.22 -18.19
CA ASP A 321 13.43 8.43 -18.99
C ASP A 321 13.27 9.63 -19.93
N GLY A 322 14.31 10.48 -19.97
CA GLY A 322 14.29 11.70 -20.77
C GLY A 322 13.33 12.79 -20.27
N ILE A 323 12.72 12.60 -19.09
CA ILE A 323 11.84 13.59 -18.44
C ILE A 323 12.44 14.00 -17.09
N VAL A 324 12.76 13.02 -16.23
CA VAL A 324 13.36 13.24 -14.91
C VAL A 324 14.76 12.62 -14.92
N PRO A 325 15.81 13.36 -14.50
CA PRO A 325 17.15 12.80 -14.44
C PRO A 325 17.24 11.71 -13.34
N PRO A 326 18.11 10.69 -13.49
CA PRO A 326 18.27 9.61 -12.51
C PRO A 326 18.62 10.08 -11.08
N THR A 327 19.15 11.30 -10.95
CA THR A 327 19.46 11.94 -9.66
C THR A 327 18.22 12.40 -8.89
N HIS A 328 17.06 12.51 -9.54
CA HIS A 328 15.80 13.01 -8.98
C HIS A 328 14.64 12.03 -9.16
N GLY A 329 14.86 10.87 -9.77
CA GLY A 329 13.79 9.89 -9.92
C GLY A 329 14.20 8.60 -10.60
N PHE A 330 13.36 7.58 -10.46
CA PHE A 330 13.50 6.32 -11.16
C PHE A 330 12.14 5.63 -11.33
N MET A 331 12.10 4.65 -12.23
CA MET A 331 10.97 3.75 -12.42
C MET A 331 11.32 2.35 -11.88
N ILE A 332 10.37 1.70 -11.22
CA ILE A 332 10.48 0.30 -10.79
C ILE A 332 9.20 -0.48 -11.14
N SER A 333 9.35 -1.71 -11.62
CA SER A 333 8.21 -2.61 -11.81
C SER A 333 7.81 -3.25 -10.48
N SER A 334 6.52 -3.40 -10.21
CA SER A 334 5.96 -4.18 -9.09
C SER A 334 6.53 -5.61 -9.02
N THR A 335 6.87 -6.20 -10.16
CA THR A 335 7.55 -7.50 -10.23
C THR A 335 8.98 -7.49 -9.69
N GLY A 336 9.65 -6.33 -9.73
CA GLY A 336 11.00 -6.11 -9.20
C GLY A 336 11.02 -5.46 -7.81
N MET A 337 9.85 -5.08 -7.27
CA MET A 337 9.74 -4.47 -5.96
C MET A 337 9.98 -5.51 -4.86
N LYS A 338 10.73 -5.09 -3.84
CA LYS A 338 10.98 -5.84 -2.62
C LYS A 338 9.66 -6.19 -1.93
N ASN A 339 9.50 -7.45 -1.52
CA ASN A 339 8.30 -7.98 -0.85
C ASN A 339 7.02 -8.01 -1.71
N VAL A 340 7.10 -7.65 -3.00
CA VAL A 340 5.95 -7.64 -3.90
C VAL A 340 6.05 -8.79 -4.91
N TRP A 341 7.04 -8.77 -5.82
CA TRP A 341 7.29 -9.82 -6.84
C TRP A 341 6.06 -10.28 -7.65
N LEU A 342 5.10 -9.40 -7.86
CA LEU A 342 3.85 -9.70 -8.56
C LEU A 342 3.62 -8.69 -9.67
N SER A 343 3.04 -9.15 -10.78
CA SER A 343 2.42 -8.26 -11.75
C SER A 343 0.94 -8.14 -11.43
N MET A 344 0.35 -7.01 -11.80
CA MET A 344 -0.91 -6.57 -11.27
C MET A 344 -1.70 -5.94 -12.42
N GLU A 345 -3.00 -6.21 -12.46
CA GLU A 345 -3.90 -5.43 -13.30
C GLU A 345 -3.84 -3.93 -12.95
N HIS A 346 -4.19 -3.07 -13.91
CA HIS A 346 -4.06 -1.60 -13.81
C HIS A 346 -4.63 -0.99 -12.52
N GLN A 347 -5.78 -1.52 -12.07
CA GLN A 347 -6.44 -1.06 -10.85
C GLN A 347 -5.96 -1.81 -9.60
N ALA A 348 -5.48 -3.05 -9.77
CA ALA A 348 -5.06 -3.91 -8.67
C ALA A 348 -3.85 -3.37 -7.91
N ILE A 349 -3.02 -2.55 -8.57
CA ILE A 349 -1.91 -1.83 -7.95
C ILE A 349 -2.36 -1.01 -6.71
N LEU A 350 -3.62 -0.58 -6.63
CA LEU A 350 -4.12 0.25 -5.53
C LEU A 350 -4.63 -0.52 -4.32
N TRP A 351 -4.91 -1.82 -4.43
CA TRP A 351 -5.49 -2.60 -3.33
C TRP A 351 -4.78 -3.89 -3.04
N CYS A 352 -3.70 -4.16 -3.78
CA CYS A 352 -2.88 -5.30 -3.50
C CYS A 352 -2.01 -5.11 -2.27
N ASN A 353 -2.25 -5.97 -1.28
CA ASN A 353 -1.69 -5.79 0.05
C ASN A 353 -0.16 -5.77 0.05
N GLN A 354 0.49 -6.65 -0.73
CA GLN A 354 1.94 -6.71 -0.80
C GLN A 354 2.56 -5.36 -1.24
N LEU A 355 2.03 -4.75 -2.29
CA LEU A 355 2.51 -3.46 -2.78
C LEU A 355 2.10 -2.32 -1.85
N VAL A 356 0.83 -2.29 -1.44
CA VAL A 356 0.26 -1.23 -0.61
C VAL A 356 0.99 -1.13 0.73
N VAL A 357 1.30 -2.26 1.37
CA VAL A 357 2.09 -2.29 2.60
C VAL A 357 3.51 -1.77 2.35
N GLN A 358 4.17 -2.21 1.28
CA GLN A 358 5.52 -1.76 0.96
C GLN A 358 5.58 -0.25 0.69
N VAL A 359 4.62 0.29 -0.06
CA VAL A 359 4.49 1.73 -0.32
C VAL A 359 4.22 2.49 0.97
N SER A 360 3.30 2.02 1.82
CA SER A 360 2.95 2.67 3.09
C SER A 360 4.16 2.81 4.03
N HIS A 361 4.91 1.72 4.21
CA HIS A 361 6.15 1.76 5.00
C HIS A 361 7.23 2.64 4.37
N THR A 362 7.30 2.71 3.04
CA THR A 362 8.24 3.58 2.34
C THR A 362 7.93 5.05 2.61
N LEU A 363 6.67 5.47 2.47
CA LEU A 363 6.25 6.86 2.71
C LEU A 363 6.47 7.29 4.17
N LEU A 364 6.15 6.42 5.13
CA LEU A 364 6.42 6.67 6.56
C LEU A 364 7.93 6.81 6.85
N SER A 365 8.78 6.12 6.08
CA SER A 365 10.23 6.15 6.24
C SER A 365 10.88 7.42 5.66
N LEU A 366 10.16 8.21 4.87
CA LEU A 366 10.66 9.48 4.32
C LEU A 366 10.62 10.63 5.32
N ILE A 367 9.92 10.45 6.46
CA ILE A 367 9.66 11.50 7.41
C ILE A 367 10.79 11.58 8.44
N ASP A 368 11.38 12.75 8.58
CA ASP A 368 12.36 13.03 9.61
C ASP A 368 11.68 13.18 10.98
N SER A 369 12.03 12.27 11.89
CA SER A 369 11.55 12.25 13.28
C SER A 369 11.80 13.54 14.07
N ARG A 370 12.82 14.34 13.70
CA ARG A 370 13.16 15.59 14.40
C ARG A 370 12.30 16.76 13.98
N THR A 371 11.98 16.84 12.69
CA THR A 371 11.30 18.00 12.10
C THR A 371 9.82 17.75 11.86
N GLY A 372 9.41 16.47 11.79
CA GLY A 372 8.05 16.10 11.39
C GLY A 372 7.74 16.53 9.97
N GLN A 373 8.74 16.49 9.08
CA GLN A 373 8.63 16.82 7.66
C GLN A 373 9.38 15.75 6.85
N PRO A 374 9.10 15.59 5.54
CA PRO A 374 9.97 14.80 4.67
C PRO A 374 11.42 15.31 4.71
N PHE A 375 12.41 14.41 4.57
CA PHE A 375 13.82 14.82 4.49
C PHE A 375 14.05 15.86 3.40
N ILE A 376 14.75 16.96 3.71
CA ILE A 376 15.00 18.07 2.77
C ILE A 376 15.92 17.65 1.62
N ASP A 377 16.89 16.78 1.90
CA ASP A 377 17.88 16.35 0.90
C ASP A 377 17.29 15.35 -0.11
N THR A 378 17.42 15.66 -1.40
CA THR A 378 16.86 14.85 -2.48
C THR A 378 17.54 13.50 -2.59
N GLN A 379 18.86 13.43 -2.37
CA GLN A 379 19.62 12.19 -2.42
C GLN A 379 19.24 11.26 -1.26
N GLN A 380 19.00 11.81 -0.06
CA GLN A 380 18.50 11.05 1.07
C GLN A 380 17.11 10.45 0.80
N ARG A 381 16.16 11.23 0.26
CA ARG A 381 14.83 10.69 -0.12
C ARG A 381 14.93 9.59 -1.17
N LEU A 382 15.74 9.81 -2.20
CA LEU A 382 15.96 8.83 -3.27
C LEU A 382 16.59 7.54 -2.73
N ALA A 383 17.57 7.66 -1.83
CA ALA A 383 18.20 6.52 -1.16
C ALA A 383 17.19 5.68 -0.36
N ILE A 384 16.23 6.34 0.32
CA ILE A 384 15.15 5.66 1.05
C ILE A 384 14.25 4.91 0.08
N PHE A 385 13.80 5.55 -1.00
CA PHE A 385 13.01 4.89 -2.03
C PHE A 385 13.72 3.68 -2.63
N THR A 386 14.99 3.84 -3.02
CA THR A 386 15.79 2.73 -3.58
C THR A 386 15.93 1.59 -2.57
N ARG A 387 16.25 1.89 -1.31
CA ARG A 387 16.45 0.85 -0.28
C ARG A 387 15.15 0.14 0.12
N MET A 388 14.03 0.85 0.11
CA MET A 388 12.73 0.31 0.48
C MET A 388 12.08 -0.43 -0.69
N LEU A 389 12.19 0.07 -1.92
CA LEU A 389 11.48 -0.49 -3.07
C LEU A 389 12.30 -1.50 -3.88
N CYS A 390 13.61 -1.29 -4.06
CA CYS A 390 14.42 -2.16 -4.91
C CYS A 390 14.84 -3.45 -4.17
N CYS A 391 14.83 -4.57 -4.89
CA CYS A 391 15.53 -5.78 -4.45
C CYS A 391 17.05 -5.58 -4.54
N GLY A 392 17.84 -6.24 -3.69
CA GLY A 392 19.31 -6.15 -3.64
C GLY A 392 20.07 -6.76 -4.82
N ILE A 393 19.44 -6.89 -5.97
CA ILE A 393 20.11 -7.33 -7.20
C ILE A 393 20.52 -6.06 -7.95
N PRO A 394 21.83 -5.84 -8.21
CA PRO A 394 22.29 -4.62 -8.85
C PRO A 394 21.68 -4.46 -10.26
N GLN A 395 21.38 -3.22 -10.65
CA GLN A 395 20.89 -2.83 -11.97
C GLN A 395 21.89 -3.11 -13.13
N SER A 396 23.05 -3.72 -12.86
CA SER A 396 24.09 -4.03 -13.84
C SER A 396 23.79 -5.24 -14.75
N PHE A 397 22.64 -5.91 -14.60
CA PHE A 397 22.33 -7.11 -15.38
C PHE A 397 21.94 -6.85 -16.85
N ASN A 398 21.87 -5.60 -17.32
CA ASN A 398 21.50 -5.26 -18.71
C ASN A 398 22.60 -4.59 -19.55
N TRP A 399 23.87 -4.55 -19.12
CA TRP A 399 24.92 -3.81 -19.87
C TRP A 399 25.93 -4.65 -20.67
N LYS A 400 26.01 -5.99 -20.58
CA LYS A 400 26.95 -6.76 -21.44
C LYS A 400 26.39 -8.08 -21.93
N MET A 401 25.57 -8.02 -22.97
CA MET A 401 25.39 -9.14 -23.90
C MET A 401 26.44 -9.01 -25.02
N HIS A 402 27.72 -9.22 -24.68
CA HIS A 402 28.80 -9.58 -25.61
C HIS A 402 30.11 -9.81 -24.83
N SER A 403 30.37 -11.07 -24.46
CA SER A 403 31.64 -11.76 -24.73
C SER A 403 31.55 -13.15 -24.10
N GLN A 404 31.77 -14.17 -24.91
CA GLN A 404 31.97 -15.54 -24.47
C GLN A 404 33.18 -15.63 -23.54
N SER A 405 33.00 -16.16 -22.33
CA SER A 405 34.02 -17.00 -21.71
C SER A 405 33.39 -17.92 -20.67
N SER A 406 33.57 -19.21 -20.92
CA SER A 406 33.34 -20.30 -19.99
C SER A 406 34.20 -20.14 -18.75
N TRP A 407 33.61 -20.12 -17.56
CA TRP A 407 34.33 -20.60 -16.38
C TRP A 407 33.46 -21.26 -15.33
N SER A 408 34.06 -22.31 -14.79
CA SER A 408 33.48 -23.42 -14.05
C SER A 408 33.14 -23.07 -12.61
N THR A 409 32.03 -23.66 -12.16
CA THR A 409 31.59 -23.80 -10.79
C THR A 409 32.66 -24.43 -9.90
N THR A 410 33.25 -23.67 -8.98
CA THR A 410 33.71 -24.15 -7.66
C THR A 410 34.11 -22.95 -6.81
N VAL A 411 33.34 -22.64 -5.76
CA VAL A 411 33.79 -21.78 -4.66
C VAL A 411 33.70 -22.61 -3.36
N PRO A 412 34.80 -22.69 -2.59
CA PRO A 412 34.87 -23.55 -1.40
C PRO A 412 34.15 -22.91 -0.21
N VAL A 413 33.29 -23.67 0.43
CA VAL A 413 32.73 -23.37 1.75
C VAL A 413 33.86 -23.47 2.77
N LYS A 414 34.26 -22.34 3.34
CA LYS A 414 35.08 -22.30 4.56
C LYS A 414 34.14 -22.19 5.75
N ASP A 415 33.87 -23.34 6.38
CA ASP A 415 33.31 -23.43 7.73
C ASP A 415 34.27 -22.77 8.72
N VAL A 416 33.82 -21.72 9.41
CA VAL A 416 34.46 -21.23 10.62
C VAL A 416 33.71 -21.87 11.79
N ARG A 417 34.37 -22.83 12.46
CA ARG A 417 33.92 -23.39 13.75
C ARG A 417 34.36 -22.45 14.88
N ASP A 418 33.41 -21.90 15.62
CA ASP A 418 33.65 -21.28 16.92
C ASP A 418 33.78 -22.35 18.01
N PRO A 419 34.85 -22.32 18.85
CA PRO A 419 35.01 -23.22 19.98
C PRO A 419 34.56 -22.55 21.28
N SER A 420 33.43 -22.99 21.84
CA SER A 420 33.16 -23.16 23.28
C SER A 420 31.65 -23.17 23.52
N GLY A 421 31.18 -24.25 24.15
CA GLY A 421 29.77 -24.42 24.49
C GLY A 421 29.30 -23.50 25.61
N SER A 422 28.00 -23.23 25.59
CA SER A 422 27.18 -22.54 26.60
C SER A 422 27.19 -21.01 26.55
N GLN A 423 26.23 -20.43 25.83
CA GLN A 423 25.66 -19.13 26.18
C GLN A 423 24.13 -19.15 26.13
N LEU A 424 23.56 -18.95 27.31
CA LEU A 424 22.20 -18.56 27.61
C LEU A 424 21.71 -17.47 26.64
N HIS A 425 20.52 -17.64 26.06
CA HIS A 425 19.82 -16.55 25.37
C HIS A 425 19.65 -15.36 26.34
N ALA A 426 20.35 -14.25 26.09
CA ALA A 426 20.16 -13.01 26.82
C ALA A 426 18.77 -12.44 26.48
N LEU A 427 17.84 -12.59 27.42
CA LEU A 427 16.49 -12.05 27.41
C LEU A 427 16.53 -10.51 27.41
N LEU A 428 16.34 -9.88 26.24
CA LEU A 428 16.15 -8.43 26.09
C LEU A 428 15.07 -7.89 27.05
N GLY A 429 15.38 -6.84 27.81
CA GLY A 429 14.51 -6.11 28.75
C GLY A 429 13.30 -5.45 28.08
N CYS A 430 12.19 -5.28 28.82
CA CYS A 430 11.05 -4.49 28.33
C CYS A 430 11.44 -3.02 28.16
N PRO A 431 11.10 -2.36 27.04
CA PRO A 431 11.40 -0.94 26.83
C PRO A 431 10.60 -0.07 27.80
N SER A 432 11.28 0.87 28.45
CA SER A 432 10.74 1.72 29.51
C SER A 432 9.74 2.79 29.05
N ASN A 433 9.54 2.96 27.73
CA ASN A 433 8.87 4.13 27.16
C ASN A 433 7.57 3.79 26.40
N VAL A 434 6.99 2.59 26.61
CA VAL A 434 5.65 2.30 26.11
C VAL A 434 4.65 2.96 27.06
N HIS A 435 4.02 4.04 26.62
CA HIS A 435 2.88 4.63 27.32
C HIS A 435 1.65 3.76 27.03
N TRP A 436 1.24 2.97 28.01
CA TRP A 436 0.06 2.12 27.94
C TRP A 436 -1.17 3.02 28.07
N ASN A 437 -2.11 2.92 27.14
CA ASN A 437 -3.39 3.60 27.27
C ASN A 437 -4.28 2.73 28.18
N ASP A 438 -4.81 3.29 29.27
CA ASP A 438 -5.62 2.59 30.27
C ASP A 438 -7.01 2.13 29.74
N ASP A 439 -7.31 2.38 28.48
CA ASP A 439 -8.60 2.10 27.83
C ASP A 439 -8.82 0.63 27.40
N VAL A 440 -7.96 -0.31 27.82
CA VAL A 440 -8.15 -1.75 27.55
C VAL A 440 -8.16 -2.54 28.86
N LEU A 441 -9.21 -2.30 29.64
CA LEU A 441 -9.73 -3.27 30.61
C LEU A 441 -11.05 -3.83 30.06
N GLU A 442 -10.99 -4.62 28.97
CA GLU A 442 -11.96 -5.70 28.88
C GLU A 442 -11.61 -6.68 29.99
N ARG A 443 -12.45 -6.70 31.03
CA ARG A 443 -12.41 -7.68 32.12
C ARG A 443 -12.21 -9.06 31.52
N ASP A 444 -11.37 -9.87 32.17
CA ASP A 444 -11.13 -11.29 31.88
C ASP A 444 -12.34 -11.93 31.19
N LEU A 445 -12.18 -12.30 29.92
CA LEU A 445 -13.26 -12.85 29.10
C LEU A 445 -13.68 -14.21 29.70
N TYR A 446 -14.70 -14.20 30.57
CA TYR A 446 -15.16 -15.39 31.26
C TYR A 446 -16.09 -16.18 30.33
N ILE A 447 -15.54 -17.21 29.68
CA ILE A 447 -16.29 -18.04 28.72
C ILE A 447 -17.01 -19.15 29.48
N GLN A 448 -18.34 -19.07 29.58
CA GLN A 448 -19.19 -20.13 30.16
C GLN A 448 -19.52 -21.28 29.19
N THR A 449 -19.20 -21.13 27.90
CA THR A 449 -19.54 -22.12 26.86
C THR A 449 -18.38 -23.04 26.52
N THR A 450 -18.66 -24.33 26.30
CA THR A 450 -17.65 -25.36 25.98
C THR A 450 -17.08 -25.26 24.57
N THR A 451 -17.68 -24.45 23.69
CA THR A 451 -17.24 -24.24 22.31
C THR A 451 -17.06 -22.76 21.99
N VAL A 452 -15.96 -22.42 21.30
CA VAL A 452 -15.67 -21.06 20.82
C VAL A 452 -15.56 -21.04 19.30
N THR A 453 -16.16 -20.03 18.69
CA THR A 453 -16.08 -19.77 17.24
C THR A 453 -15.09 -18.64 17.00
N ILE A 454 -14.18 -18.85 16.04
CA ILE A 454 -13.14 -17.90 15.63
C ILE A 454 -13.34 -17.60 14.15
N LEU A 455 -13.43 -16.32 13.79
CA LEU A 455 -13.34 -15.89 12.40
C LEU A 455 -11.86 -15.80 12.03
N ALA A 456 -11.40 -16.70 11.17
CA ALA A 456 -10.03 -16.67 10.69
C ALA A 456 -9.82 -15.56 9.65
N MET A 457 -8.56 -15.14 9.47
CA MET A 457 -8.14 -14.07 8.54
C MET A 457 -8.47 -14.35 7.06
N ASP A 458 -8.82 -15.59 6.72
CA ASP A 458 -9.31 -16.03 5.41
C ASP A 458 -10.83 -15.81 5.22
N GLY A 459 -11.50 -15.18 6.20
CA GLY A 459 -12.95 -14.95 6.21
C GLY A 459 -13.78 -16.19 6.56
N ARG A 460 -13.14 -17.32 6.90
CA ARG A 460 -13.85 -18.56 7.24
C ARG A 460 -14.04 -18.68 8.75
N ARG A 461 -15.25 -19.10 9.15
CA ARG A 461 -15.55 -19.45 10.55
C ARG A 461 -14.94 -20.80 10.88
N ARG A 462 -14.20 -20.86 11.97
CA ARG A 462 -13.62 -22.08 12.55
C ARG A 462 -14.12 -22.21 13.98
N TRP A 463 -14.22 -23.41 14.52
CA TRP A 463 -14.67 -23.61 15.90
C TRP A 463 -13.71 -24.52 16.65
N LEU A 464 -13.65 -24.32 17.96
CA LEU A 464 -12.79 -25.06 18.87
C LEU A 464 -13.66 -25.62 20.01
N ASP A 465 -13.50 -26.91 20.29
CA ASP A 465 -14.07 -27.56 21.48
C ASP A 465 -13.05 -27.46 22.62
N ILE A 466 -13.35 -26.58 23.56
CA ILE A 466 -12.50 -26.29 24.71
C ILE A 466 -12.50 -27.48 25.67
N GLN A 467 -13.64 -28.16 25.83
CA GLN A 467 -13.79 -29.24 26.80
C GLN A 467 -13.01 -30.48 26.37
N LYS A 468 -12.99 -30.78 25.07
CA LYS A 468 -12.21 -31.88 24.51
C LYS A 468 -10.69 -31.62 24.54
N LEU A 469 -10.26 -30.36 24.39
CA LEU A 469 -8.85 -29.99 24.49
C LEU A 469 -8.36 -29.88 25.95
N GLY A 470 -9.27 -29.56 26.88
CA GLY A 470 -9.00 -29.45 28.32
C GLY A 470 -9.01 -30.76 29.09
N SER A 471 -9.08 -31.93 28.42
CA SER A 471 -9.25 -33.26 29.04
C SER A 471 -8.11 -33.73 29.96
N ASN A 472 -7.10 -32.89 30.24
CA ASN A 472 -6.12 -33.09 31.31
C ASN A 472 -6.55 -32.50 32.67
N GLY A 473 -7.82 -32.13 32.84
CA GLY A 473 -8.40 -31.80 34.16
C GLY A 473 -8.09 -30.40 34.69
N LYS A 474 -7.84 -29.40 33.83
CA LYS A 474 -7.60 -28.02 34.25
C LYS A 474 -8.56 -27.05 33.54
N GLY A 475 -9.40 -26.38 34.31
CA GLY A 475 -10.60 -25.65 33.85
C GLY A 475 -10.38 -24.24 33.27
N HIS A 476 -9.21 -23.90 32.72
CA HIS A 476 -8.96 -22.54 32.20
C HIS A 476 -8.08 -22.55 30.95
N PHE A 477 -8.38 -21.69 29.98
CA PHE A 477 -7.61 -21.49 28.75
C PHE A 477 -7.48 -20.00 28.42
N ILE A 478 -6.31 -19.57 27.95
CA ILE A 478 -6.12 -18.27 27.30
C ILE A 478 -5.77 -18.54 25.83
N PHE A 479 -6.57 -17.97 24.94
CA PHE A 479 -6.39 -18.11 23.50
C PHE A 479 -5.34 -17.11 23.01
N VAL A 480 -4.17 -17.60 22.58
CA VAL A 480 -3.10 -16.74 22.03
C VAL A 480 -2.90 -17.09 20.55
N THR A 481 -3.22 -16.17 19.64
CA THR A 481 -2.94 -16.40 18.23
C THR A 481 -1.59 -15.82 17.87
N ASN A 482 -0.57 -16.67 17.69
CA ASN A 482 0.56 -16.30 16.85
C ASN A 482 0.15 -16.55 15.39
N LEU A 483 -0.27 -15.49 14.69
CA LEU A 483 -0.85 -15.58 13.35
C LEU A 483 0.27 -15.66 12.29
N ALA A 484 0.88 -16.84 12.14
CA ALA A 484 1.42 -17.20 10.83
C ALA A 484 0.25 -17.25 9.82
N PRO A 485 0.41 -16.81 8.56
CA PRO A 485 -0.68 -16.79 7.60
C PRO A 485 -1.23 -18.23 7.37
N GLY A 486 -2.41 -18.50 7.92
CA GLY A 486 -3.30 -19.57 7.47
C GLY A 486 -3.15 -20.98 8.06
N SER A 487 -2.29 -21.27 9.05
CA SER A 487 -2.03 -22.70 9.39
C SER A 487 -1.89 -23.13 10.86
N GLY A 488 -2.01 -22.26 11.87
CA GLY A 488 -2.07 -22.75 13.26
C GLY A 488 -2.28 -21.70 14.34
N VAL A 489 -2.70 -22.19 15.51
CA VAL A 489 -2.85 -21.40 16.74
C VAL A 489 -2.03 -22.07 17.86
N ARG A 490 -1.45 -21.26 18.77
CA ARG A 490 -0.71 -21.75 19.94
C ARG A 490 -1.50 -21.46 21.22
N LEU A 491 -1.93 -22.50 21.94
CA LEU A 491 -2.79 -22.36 23.13
C LEU A 491 -1.94 -22.37 24.40
N HIS A 492 -2.19 -21.41 25.31
CA HIS A 492 -1.55 -21.41 26.64
C HIS A 492 -2.61 -21.64 27.72
N LEU A 493 -2.37 -22.60 28.62
CA LEU A 493 -3.26 -22.91 29.74
C LEU A 493 -2.68 -22.33 31.04
N TRP A 494 -3.54 -21.73 31.87
CA TRP A 494 -3.16 -21.24 33.20
C TRP A 494 -3.90 -22.03 34.29
N PRO A 495 -3.27 -22.40 35.42
CA PRO A 495 -4.00 -22.94 36.55
C PRO A 495 -4.74 -21.82 37.32
N GLU A 496 -5.91 -22.16 37.87
CA GLU A 496 -6.70 -21.28 38.75
C GLU A 496 -5.90 -20.88 39.99
N LYS A 497 -6.16 -19.68 40.50
CA LYS A 497 -5.58 -19.18 41.74
C LYS A 497 -6.25 -19.88 42.95
N GLY A 498 -5.96 -21.15 43.13
CA GLY A 498 -6.37 -21.93 44.30
C GLY A 498 -5.53 -21.58 45.52
N MET A 499 -6.18 -21.42 46.67
CA MET A 499 -5.55 -21.23 47.98
C MET A 499 -4.61 -22.40 48.32
N GLN A 500 -3.32 -22.27 48.02
CA GLN A 500 -2.26 -22.99 48.72
C GLN A 500 -1.01 -22.11 48.80
N ASN A 501 -0.60 -21.81 50.03
CA ASN A 501 0.65 -21.15 50.36
C ASN A 501 1.83 -21.94 49.76
N SER A 502 2.43 -21.40 48.70
CA SER A 502 3.73 -21.83 48.21
C SER A 502 4.44 -20.62 47.61
N ASP A 503 5.55 -20.23 48.25
CA ASP A 503 6.42 -19.09 47.93
C ASP A 503 7.25 -19.31 46.67
N LEU A 504 6.57 -19.56 45.54
CA LEU A 504 7.20 -19.65 44.23
C LEU A 504 6.76 -18.48 43.33
N PRO A 505 7.69 -17.85 42.59
CA PRO A 505 7.38 -16.74 41.69
C PRO A 505 6.41 -17.20 40.58
N PRO A 506 5.49 -16.32 40.13
CA PRO A 506 4.44 -16.65 39.15
C PRO A 506 4.98 -17.20 37.82
N SER A 507 6.22 -16.85 37.44
CA SER A 507 6.91 -17.39 36.28
C SER A 507 7.19 -18.90 36.34
N LYS A 508 7.23 -19.51 37.53
CA LYS A 508 7.38 -20.96 37.73
C LYS A 508 6.05 -21.72 37.84
N LYS A 509 4.90 -21.03 37.79
CA LYS A 509 3.55 -21.63 37.81
C LYS A 509 2.97 -21.84 36.40
N VAL A 510 3.71 -21.45 35.36
CA VAL A 510 3.32 -21.61 33.96
C VAL A 510 3.60 -23.04 33.50
N LEU A 511 2.55 -23.78 33.13
CA LEU A 511 2.70 -25.05 32.42
C LEU A 511 2.36 -24.80 30.94
N GLU A 512 3.36 -24.78 30.08
CA GLU A 512 3.17 -24.69 28.62
C GLU A 512 2.59 -26.01 28.10
N VAL A 513 1.35 -25.99 27.59
CA VAL A 513 0.64 -27.23 27.22
C VAL A 513 0.70 -27.56 25.72
N THR A 514 1.10 -26.62 24.84
CA THR A 514 1.33 -26.94 23.42
C THR A 514 2.68 -26.44 22.92
N SER A 515 3.66 -27.35 22.85
CA SER A 515 4.95 -27.11 22.19
C SER A 515 4.87 -27.16 20.65
N LYS A 516 3.69 -27.48 20.07
CA LYS A 516 3.48 -27.63 18.63
C LYS A 516 2.22 -26.90 18.14
N MET A 517 2.30 -26.39 16.91
CA MET A 517 1.18 -25.79 16.17
C MET A 517 0.04 -26.80 16.02
N VAL A 518 -1.20 -26.40 16.34
CA VAL A 518 -2.39 -27.24 16.15
C VAL A 518 -3.20 -26.71 14.97
N GLN A 519 -3.52 -27.57 14.00
CA GLN A 519 -4.43 -27.24 12.91
C GLN A 519 -5.89 -27.29 13.38
N ILE A 520 -6.66 -26.26 13.07
CA ILE A 520 -8.09 -26.18 13.40
C ILE A 520 -8.91 -26.72 12.22
N PRO A 521 -9.68 -27.82 12.40
CA PRO A 521 -10.49 -28.39 11.34
C PRO A 521 -11.63 -27.44 10.93
N ALA A 522 -11.93 -27.37 9.64
CA ALA A 522 -13.04 -26.60 9.10
C ALA A 522 -14.32 -27.45 9.09
N GLY A 523 -15.41 -26.97 9.70
CA GLY A 523 -16.70 -27.66 9.70
C GLY A 523 -17.85 -26.76 10.16
N PRO A 524 -19.10 -27.14 9.90
CA PRO A 524 -20.27 -26.38 10.35
C PRO A 524 -20.30 -26.28 11.87
N ALA A 525 -20.43 -25.05 12.39
CA ALA A 525 -20.40 -24.78 13.82
C ALA A 525 -21.72 -25.23 14.49
N PRO A 526 -21.68 -25.76 15.73
CA PRO A 526 -22.88 -26.07 16.50
C PRO A 526 -23.69 -24.80 16.83
N ARG A 527 -25.02 -24.92 16.92
CA ARG A 527 -25.99 -23.80 17.04
C ARG A 527 -25.87 -22.94 18.31
N LEU A 528 -25.05 -23.35 19.29
CA LEU A 528 -24.80 -22.64 20.55
C LEU A 528 -23.30 -22.42 20.69
N SER A 529 -22.77 -21.36 20.10
CA SER A 529 -21.35 -20.99 20.25
C SER A 529 -21.19 -19.49 20.46
N LEU A 530 -20.29 -19.13 21.39
CA LEU A 530 -19.90 -17.74 21.62
C LEU A 530 -19.02 -17.28 20.44
N GLU A 531 -19.31 -16.13 19.86
CA GLU A 531 -18.52 -15.53 18.77
C GLU A 531 -17.52 -14.56 19.40
N VAL A 532 -16.22 -14.92 19.39
CA VAL A 532 -15.15 -14.05 19.87
C VAL A 532 -14.57 -13.32 18.65
N ARG A 533 -14.80 -12.01 18.57
CA ARG A 533 -14.18 -11.14 17.55
C ARG A 533 -12.83 -10.66 18.04
N LEU A 534 -11.75 -11.16 17.44
CA LEU A 534 -10.40 -10.69 17.74
C LEU A 534 -10.15 -9.36 17.00
N SER A 535 -9.98 -8.29 17.77
CA SER A 535 -9.43 -7.01 17.30
C SER A 535 -7.90 -7.15 17.16
N LYS A 536 -7.34 -6.60 16.08
CA LYS A 536 -5.93 -6.75 15.61
C LYS A 536 -4.83 -6.29 16.58
N HIS A 537 -5.13 -5.88 17.82
CA HIS A 537 -4.19 -5.13 18.65
C HIS A 537 -3.82 -5.71 20.00
N LEU A 538 -4.28 -6.91 20.35
CA LEU A 538 -3.99 -7.48 21.66
C LEU A 538 -3.21 -8.79 21.53
N HIS A 539 -2.07 -8.85 22.23
CA HIS A 539 -1.38 -10.07 22.72
C HIS A 539 -0.14 -10.63 21.98
N LEU A 540 0.89 -9.81 21.75
CA LEU A 540 2.27 -10.34 21.86
C LEU A 540 3.14 -9.48 22.80
N LEU A 541 3.07 -8.15 22.67
CA LEU A 541 3.76 -7.23 23.59
C LEU A 541 3.15 -7.21 25.01
N TYR A 542 1.83 -7.41 25.11
CA TYR A 542 1.10 -7.42 26.38
C TYR A 542 1.59 -8.54 27.32
N PHE A 543 2.06 -9.69 26.79
CA PHE A 543 2.40 -10.85 27.60
C PHE A 543 3.86 -10.86 28.10
N SER A 544 4.82 -10.38 27.30
CA SER A 544 6.24 -10.35 27.69
C SER A 544 6.52 -9.38 28.84
N CYS A 545 5.78 -8.26 28.92
CA CYS A 545 5.95 -7.28 29.99
C CYS A 545 5.07 -7.53 31.22
N ILE A 546 3.90 -8.17 31.10
CA ILE A 546 3.13 -8.64 32.26
C ILE A 546 3.85 -9.79 32.97
N LEU A 547 4.64 -10.60 32.28
CA LEU A 547 5.47 -11.65 32.90
C LEU A 547 6.68 -11.13 33.71
N ARG A 548 6.98 -9.82 33.63
CA ARG A 548 8.14 -9.19 34.30
C ARG A 548 7.79 -8.17 35.39
N LYS A 549 6.52 -7.80 35.55
CA LYS A 549 5.98 -7.13 36.75
C LYS A 549 5.24 -8.16 37.57
#